data_AF-A0A2U9ILU5-F1
#
_entry.id   AF-A0A2U9ILU5-F1
#
_cell.length_a   1.000
_cell.length_b   1.000
_cell.length_c   1.000
_cell.angle_alpha   90.00
_cell.angle_beta   90.00
_cell.angle_gamma   90.00
#
_symmetry.space_group_name_H-M   'P 1'
#
loop_
_entity.id
_entity.type
_entity.pdbx_description
1 polymer ?
#
loop_
_entity_poly.entity_id
_entity_poly.type
_entity_poly.pdbx_seq_one_letter_code
_entity_poly.pdbx_strand_id
1 'polypeptide(L)'
;MKIKLFLISLIVIILGIAGIILSYIVSSQVIYSTHIEKSLGDFSSTSINLPQSYNVMRITGKVNGSINLYLINYVGNEIILGKNINGSISIVTTDRDYNTLFILNNNYPSNFTLDIEIYNSSLATNGYIISSIVLGFGFILMMYSIFFRKQKISNKIKIKHKSK
;
A
#
# COMPACT_ATOMS: atom_id res chain seq x y z
N MET A 1 -23.22 32.71 -9.25
CA MET A 1 -22.13 32.33 -8.31
C MET A 1 -22.35 30.99 -7.58
N LYS A 2 -23.57 30.61 -7.15
CA LYS A 2 -23.78 29.48 -6.20
C LYS A 2 -23.83 28.06 -6.81
N ILE A 3 -24.29 27.90 -8.05
CA ILE A 3 -24.13 26.64 -8.81
C ILE A 3 -22.64 26.32 -9.03
N LYS A 4 -21.81 27.36 -9.17
CA LYS A 4 -20.35 27.20 -9.27
C LYS A 4 -19.77 26.58 -8.01
N LEU A 5 -20.24 26.95 -6.81
CA LEU A 5 -19.74 26.37 -5.55
C LEU A 5 -20.07 24.87 -5.44
N PHE A 6 -21.28 24.47 -5.83
CA PHE A 6 -21.69 23.06 -5.87
C PHE A 6 -20.88 22.27 -6.91
N LEU A 7 -20.69 22.82 -8.11
CA LEU A 7 -19.85 22.21 -9.15
C LEU A 7 -18.38 22.08 -8.70
N ILE A 8 -17.84 23.11 -8.06
CA ILE A 8 -16.48 23.08 -7.50
C ILE A 8 -16.38 21.99 -6.44
N SER A 9 -17.35 21.87 -5.52
CA SER A 9 -17.34 20.80 -4.52
C SER A 9 -17.38 19.41 -5.14
N LEU A 10 -18.16 19.24 -6.21
CA LEU A 10 -18.24 17.96 -6.93
C LEU A 10 -16.91 17.62 -7.60
N ILE A 11 -16.26 18.59 -8.25
CA ILE A 11 -14.94 18.41 -8.86
C ILE A 11 -13.90 18.03 -7.81
N VAL A 12 -13.88 18.72 -6.66
CA VAL A 12 -12.96 18.40 -5.55
C VAL A 12 -13.18 16.98 -5.02
N ILE A 13 -14.45 16.55 -4.88
CA ILE A 13 -14.76 15.17 -4.47
C ILE A 13 -14.23 14.16 -5.50
N ILE A 14 -14.47 14.41 -6.80
CA ILE A 14 -13.99 13.53 -7.88
C ILE A 14 -12.47 13.43 -7.86
N LEU A 15 -11.76 14.54 -7.66
CA LEU A 15 -10.30 14.55 -7.55
C LEU A 15 -9.82 13.75 -6.34
N GLY A 16 -10.50 13.86 -5.19
CA GLY A 16 -10.20 13.05 -4.01
C GLY A 16 -10.36 11.55 -4.27
N ILE A 17 -11.46 11.13 -4.93
CA ILE A 17 -11.68 9.72 -5.31
C ILE A 17 -10.61 9.24 -6.30
N ALA A 18 -10.30 10.04 -7.31
CA ALA A 18 -9.24 9.72 -8.27
C ALA A 18 -7.87 9.57 -7.57
N GLY A 19 -7.59 10.41 -6.58
CA GLY A 19 -6.40 10.30 -5.73
C GLY A 19 -6.31 8.97 -4.98
N ILE A 20 -7.42 8.48 -4.41
CA ILE A 20 -7.47 7.15 -3.76
C ILE A 20 -7.13 6.05 -4.77
N ILE A 21 -7.75 6.07 -5.95
CA ILE A 21 -7.54 5.07 -6.99
C ILE A 21 -6.08 5.07 -7.46
N LEU A 22 -5.51 6.25 -7.72
CA LEU A 22 -4.11 6.37 -8.12
C LEU A 22 -3.16 5.89 -7.03
N SER A 23 -3.44 6.23 -5.77
CA SER A 23 -2.65 5.77 -4.62
C SER A 23 -2.65 4.26 -4.52
N TYR A 24 -3.81 3.62 -4.74
CA TYR A 24 -3.93 2.17 -4.78
C TYR A 24 -3.13 1.55 -5.94
N ILE A 25 -3.27 2.07 -7.16
CA ILE A 25 -2.57 1.58 -8.35
C ILE A 25 -1.06 1.64 -8.14
N VAL A 26 -0.55 2.80 -7.72
CA VAL A 26 0.89 3.01 -7.48
C VAL A 26 1.38 2.12 -6.35
N SER A 27 0.58 1.95 -5.29
CA SER A 27 0.96 1.08 -4.17
C SER A 27 1.03 -0.40 -4.51
N SER A 28 0.31 -0.80 -5.56
CA SER A 28 0.26 -2.18 -6.05
C SER A 28 1.35 -2.48 -7.09
N GLN A 29 2.16 -1.49 -7.47
CA GLN A 29 3.25 -1.70 -8.43
C GLN A 29 4.42 -2.42 -7.78
N VAL A 30 4.86 -3.48 -8.45
CA VAL A 30 6.10 -4.19 -8.14
C VAL A 30 7.27 -3.35 -8.65
N ILE A 31 8.13 -2.90 -7.75
CA ILE A 31 9.32 -2.10 -8.07
C ILE A 31 10.59 -2.93 -8.20
N TYR A 32 10.57 -4.14 -7.63
CA TYR A 32 11.65 -5.10 -7.71
C TYR A 32 11.05 -6.49 -7.68
N SER A 33 11.51 -7.34 -8.60
CA SER A 33 11.16 -8.74 -8.66
C SER A 33 12.43 -9.53 -8.94
N THR A 34 12.65 -10.61 -8.21
CA THR A 34 13.72 -11.55 -8.47
C THR A 34 13.23 -12.97 -8.27
N HIS A 35 13.74 -13.86 -9.11
CA HIS A 35 13.46 -15.28 -9.07
C HIS A 35 14.77 -16.01 -8.72
N ILE A 36 14.72 -16.89 -7.73
CA ILE A 36 15.86 -17.72 -7.33
C ILE A 36 15.45 -19.18 -7.32
N GLU A 37 16.20 -19.98 -8.07
CA GLU A 37 16.16 -21.43 -7.98
C GLU A 37 17.54 -21.94 -7.57
N LYS A 38 17.64 -22.58 -6.40
CA LYS A 38 18.89 -23.13 -5.90
C LYS A 38 18.69 -24.42 -5.12
N SER A 39 19.72 -25.25 -5.16
CA SER A 39 19.94 -26.39 -4.27
C SER A 39 20.97 -25.98 -3.21
N LEU A 40 20.63 -26.17 -1.94
CA LEU A 40 21.54 -26.01 -0.82
C LEU A 40 21.87 -27.38 -0.25
N GLY A 41 23.16 -27.69 -0.13
CA GLY A 41 23.64 -28.84 0.64
C GLY A 41 23.46 -28.63 2.15
N ASP A 42 23.91 -29.62 2.93
CA ASP A 42 23.84 -29.57 4.40
C ASP A 42 24.64 -28.38 4.94
N PHE A 43 24.04 -27.64 5.88
CA PHE A 43 24.64 -26.45 6.51
C PHE A 43 25.12 -25.37 5.54
N SER A 44 24.64 -25.39 4.29
CA SER A 44 25.02 -24.40 3.29
C SER A 44 24.11 -23.19 3.34
N SER A 45 24.60 -22.08 2.78
CA SER A 45 23.86 -20.84 2.70
C SER A 45 24.05 -20.15 1.37
N THR A 46 23.10 -19.28 1.04
CA THR A 46 23.22 -18.33 -0.07
C THR A 46 22.65 -17.00 0.37
N SER A 47 23.12 -15.93 -0.25
CA SER A 47 22.58 -14.60 -0.04
C SER A 47 22.07 -13.99 -1.34
N ILE A 48 21.08 -13.12 -1.23
CA ILE A 48 20.62 -12.23 -2.29
C ILE A 48 20.63 -10.81 -1.76
N ASN A 49 21.28 -9.91 -2.49
CA ASN A 49 21.22 -8.49 -2.19
C ASN A 49 19.87 -7.93 -2.64
N LEU A 50 19.20 -7.24 -1.73
CA LEU A 50 17.92 -6.61 -1.96
C LEU A 50 18.12 -5.09 -2.07
N PRO A 51 17.36 -4.41 -2.92
CA PRO A 51 17.40 -2.95 -2.95
C PRO A 51 16.94 -2.38 -1.60
N GLN A 52 17.60 -1.31 -1.13
CA GLN A 52 17.13 -0.57 0.04
C GLN A 52 15.78 0.08 -0.29
N SER A 53 14.72 -0.29 0.42
CA SER A 53 13.40 0.29 0.20
C SER A 53 12.46 0.18 1.39
N TYR A 54 11.62 1.19 1.59
CA TYR A 54 10.60 1.29 2.64
C TYR A 54 9.25 0.71 2.19
N ASN A 55 9.29 -0.54 1.75
CA ASN A 55 8.22 -1.12 0.94
C ASN A 55 7.71 -2.44 1.52
N VAL A 56 6.69 -3.02 0.90
CA VAL A 56 6.15 -4.33 1.31
C VAL A 56 6.85 -5.41 0.51
N MET A 57 7.44 -6.40 1.17
CA MET A 57 8.05 -7.55 0.50
C MET A 57 7.09 -8.73 0.54
N ARG A 58 6.90 -9.38 -0.60
CA ARG A 58 6.22 -10.66 -0.70
C ARG A 58 7.20 -11.73 -1.13
N ILE A 59 7.25 -12.83 -0.38
CA ILE A 59 8.06 -14.00 -0.70
C ILE A 59 7.09 -15.15 -0.98
N THR A 60 7.14 -15.72 -2.18
CA THR A 60 6.36 -16.90 -2.56
C THR A 60 7.28 -17.96 -3.17
N GLY A 61 6.83 -19.21 -3.26
CA GLY A 61 7.67 -20.25 -3.87
C GLY A 61 7.42 -21.65 -3.33
N LYS A 62 8.37 -22.55 -3.55
CA LYS A 62 8.35 -23.93 -3.06
C LYS A 62 9.69 -24.28 -2.41
N VAL A 63 9.66 -25.01 -1.31
CA VAL A 63 10.85 -25.48 -0.60
C VAL A 63 10.69 -26.99 -0.35
N ASN A 64 11.54 -27.80 -0.98
CA ASN A 64 11.63 -29.20 -0.64
C ASN A 64 12.57 -29.37 0.55
N GLY A 65 12.03 -29.22 1.77
CA GLY A 65 12.78 -29.22 3.03
C GLY A 65 12.40 -28.08 3.97
N SER A 66 13.37 -27.59 4.75
CA SER A 66 13.20 -26.47 5.69
C SER A 66 14.37 -25.50 5.54
N ILE A 67 14.07 -24.25 5.23
CA ILE A 67 15.06 -23.19 5.09
C ILE A 67 14.74 -22.04 6.04
N ASN A 68 15.77 -21.43 6.61
CA ASN A 68 15.63 -20.23 7.42
C ASN A 68 16.01 -19.01 6.57
N LEU A 69 15.15 -18.00 6.58
CA LEU A 69 15.35 -16.73 5.89
C LEU A 69 15.73 -15.66 6.92
N TYR A 70 16.91 -15.08 6.77
CA TYR A 70 17.37 -13.99 7.62
C TYR A 70 17.40 -12.72 6.77
N LEU A 71 16.55 -11.77 7.12
CA LEU A 71 16.43 -10.50 6.44
C LEU A 71 17.25 -9.48 7.24
N ILE A 72 18.44 -9.16 6.74
CA ILE A 72 19.31 -8.21 7.41
C ILE A 72 18.92 -6.80 6.94
N ASN A 73 18.56 -5.94 7.91
CA ASN A 73 18.26 -4.51 7.76
C ASN A 73 17.23 -4.17 6.67
N TYR A 74 16.15 -4.94 6.64
CA TYR A 74 15.00 -4.60 5.83
C TYR A 74 14.20 -3.50 6.51
N VAL A 75 14.30 -2.28 5.98
CA VAL A 75 13.58 -1.09 6.48
C VAL A 75 12.15 -1.00 5.92
N GLY A 76 11.59 -2.12 5.44
CA GLY A 76 10.26 -2.14 4.88
C GLY A 76 9.15 -2.23 5.92
N ASN A 77 7.94 -1.87 5.51
CA ASN A 77 6.79 -1.76 6.41
C ASN A 77 6.20 -3.12 6.78
N GLU A 78 6.36 -4.13 5.92
CA GLU A 78 5.77 -5.46 6.12
C GLU A 78 6.49 -6.51 5.26
N ILE A 79 6.54 -7.75 5.74
CA ILE A 79 6.97 -8.93 4.99
C ILE A 79 5.83 -9.93 4.98
N ILE A 80 5.39 -10.32 3.80
CA ILE A 80 4.26 -11.22 3.58
C ILE A 80 4.79 -12.53 3.00
N LEU A 81 4.62 -13.62 3.75
CA LEU A 81 4.81 -14.97 3.23
C LEU A 81 3.57 -15.36 2.41
N GLY A 82 3.78 -15.68 1.14
CA GLY A 82 2.70 -16.13 0.26
C GLY A 82 2.14 -17.48 0.71
N LYS A 83 0.83 -17.66 0.52
CA LYS A 83 0.10 -18.88 0.88
C LYS A 83 0.59 -20.16 0.20
N ASN A 84 1.43 -20.05 -0.83
CA ASN A 84 1.88 -21.18 -1.65
C ASN A 84 3.26 -21.71 -1.26
N ILE A 85 3.86 -21.22 -0.17
CA ILE A 85 5.11 -21.77 0.35
C ILE A 85 4.84 -23.16 0.93
N ASN A 86 5.20 -24.18 0.17
CA ASN A 86 5.26 -25.55 0.67
C ASN A 86 6.64 -25.78 1.29
N GLY A 87 6.73 -25.76 2.62
CA GLY A 87 7.97 -25.88 3.40
C GLY A 87 7.96 -25.01 4.66
N SER A 88 8.98 -25.13 5.52
CA SER A 88 9.12 -24.28 6.72
C SER A 88 10.05 -23.12 6.42
N ILE A 89 9.56 -21.89 6.64
CA ILE A 89 10.32 -20.64 6.54
C ILE A 89 10.22 -19.89 7.86
N SER A 90 11.36 -19.60 8.49
CA SER A 90 11.45 -18.63 9.58
C SER A 90 12.05 -17.32 9.06
N ILE A 91 11.54 -16.19 9.53
CA ILE A 91 12.08 -14.87 9.18
C ILE A 91 12.68 -14.25 10.44
N VAL A 92 13.95 -13.87 10.36
CA VAL A 92 14.64 -13.12 11.42
C VAL A 92 15.13 -11.80 10.86
N THR A 93 14.71 -10.69 11.47
CA THR A 93 15.16 -9.34 11.12
C THR A 93 16.33 -8.91 12.01
N THR A 94 17.42 -8.41 11.43
CA THR A 94 18.59 -7.95 12.21
C THR A 94 19.11 -6.60 11.71
N ASP A 95 19.44 -5.67 12.61
CA ASP A 95 19.92 -4.32 12.27
C ASP A 95 21.43 -4.29 11.99
N ARG A 96 21.86 -4.66 10.78
CA ARG A 96 23.25 -4.49 10.31
C ARG A 96 23.29 -3.82 8.94
N ASP A 97 24.34 -3.08 8.60
CA ASP A 97 24.42 -2.21 7.42
C ASP A 97 24.36 -2.87 6.01
N TYR A 98 23.81 -4.08 5.88
CA TYR A 98 23.68 -4.84 4.64
C TYR A 98 22.24 -5.29 4.37
N ASN A 99 21.63 -4.80 3.29
CA ASN A 99 20.29 -5.20 2.84
C ASN A 99 20.33 -6.52 2.07
N THR A 100 20.36 -7.61 2.80
CA THR A 100 20.59 -8.93 2.23
C THR A 100 19.61 -9.94 2.82
N LEU A 101 18.98 -10.73 1.94
CA LEU A 101 18.28 -11.93 2.33
C LEU A 101 19.27 -13.09 2.37
N PHE A 102 19.54 -13.59 3.56
CA PHE A 102 20.30 -14.81 3.77
C PHE A 102 19.37 -16.01 3.85
N ILE A 103 19.66 -17.02 3.07
CA ILE A 103 18.94 -18.29 3.02
C ILE A 103 19.87 -19.34 3.57
N LEU A 104 19.49 -19.92 4.70
CA LEU A 104 20.26 -20.90 5.43
C LEU A 104 19.53 -22.24 5.43
N ASN A 105 20.25 -23.28 5.06
CA ASN A 105 19.77 -24.64 5.15
C ASN A 105 20.27 -25.29 6.44
N ASN A 106 19.48 -26.18 7.01
CA ASN A 106 19.83 -26.90 8.24
C ASN A 106 20.53 -28.23 7.88
N ASN A 107 20.26 -29.29 8.65
CA ASN A 107 20.99 -30.56 8.59
C ASN A 107 20.61 -31.47 7.40
N TYR A 108 19.81 -31.00 6.45
CA TYR A 108 19.34 -31.78 5.30
C TYR A 108 19.39 -30.96 4.03
N PRO A 109 19.73 -31.54 2.87
CA PRO A 109 19.81 -30.79 1.62
C PRO A 109 18.39 -30.33 1.23
N SER A 110 18.29 -29.07 0.81
CA SER A 110 17.01 -28.46 0.47
C SER A 110 17.10 -27.80 -0.90
N ASN A 111 16.08 -28.02 -1.71
CA ASN A 111 15.91 -27.33 -2.98
C ASN A 111 14.80 -26.32 -2.83
N PHE A 112 14.99 -25.10 -3.33
CA PHE A 112 13.96 -24.09 -3.30
C PHE A 112 13.88 -23.30 -4.59
N THR A 113 12.67 -22.84 -4.86
CA THR A 113 12.33 -21.87 -5.88
C THR A 113 11.58 -20.76 -5.18
N LEU A 114 12.13 -19.55 -5.16
CA LEU A 114 11.53 -18.39 -4.49
C LEU A 114 11.37 -17.23 -5.47
N ASP A 115 10.19 -16.65 -5.47
CA ASP A 115 9.86 -15.37 -6.07
C ASP A 115 9.78 -14.32 -4.98
N ILE A 116 10.60 -13.29 -5.10
CA ILE A 116 10.64 -12.17 -4.16
C ILE A 116 10.20 -10.92 -4.91
N GLU A 117 9.11 -10.33 -4.46
CA GLU A 117 8.55 -9.11 -5.02
C GLU A 117 8.51 -8.02 -3.95
N ILE A 118 8.87 -6.79 -4.33
CA ILE A 118 8.78 -5.61 -3.46
C ILE A 118 7.79 -4.63 -4.09
N TYR A 119 6.79 -4.23 -3.30
CA TYR A 119 5.68 -3.37 -3.69
C TYR A 119 5.83 -1.96 -3.12
N ASN A 120 5.49 -0.95 -3.90
CA ASN A 120 5.67 0.46 -3.51
C ASN A 120 4.66 0.96 -2.47
N SER A 121 4.75 0.54 -1.21
CA SER A 121 3.80 0.96 -0.17
C SER A 121 4.00 2.39 0.32
N SER A 122 5.18 2.98 0.12
CA SER A 122 5.51 4.31 0.68
C SER A 122 4.60 5.43 0.16
N LEU A 123 4.21 5.36 -1.11
CA LEU A 123 3.32 6.35 -1.74
C LEU A 123 1.85 6.15 -1.37
N ALA A 124 1.48 4.96 -0.92
CA ALA A 124 0.10 4.63 -0.55
C ALA A 124 -0.37 5.49 0.62
N THR A 125 0.40 5.50 1.72
CA THR A 125 0.05 6.20 2.95
C THR A 125 -0.13 7.70 2.72
N ASN A 126 0.83 8.33 2.07
CA ASN A 126 0.77 9.76 1.76
C ASN A 126 -0.38 10.09 0.80
N GLY A 127 -0.57 9.25 -0.22
CA GLY A 127 -1.65 9.41 -1.19
C GLY A 127 -3.05 9.31 -0.56
N TYR A 128 -3.28 8.36 0.35
CA TYR A 128 -4.54 8.23 1.08
C TYR A 128 -4.80 9.39 2.03
N ILE A 129 -3.78 9.90 2.72
CA ILE A 129 -3.91 11.07 3.60
C ILE A 129 -4.32 12.30 2.80
N ILE A 130 -3.59 12.61 1.72
CA ILE A 130 -3.88 13.76 0.86
C ILE A 130 -5.29 13.65 0.28
N SER A 131 -5.66 12.46 -0.23
CA SER A 131 -6.99 12.22 -0.80
C SER A 131 -8.10 12.40 0.23
N SER A 132 -7.88 11.96 1.48
CA SER A 132 -8.84 12.14 2.58
C SER A 132 -9.06 13.60 2.92
N ILE A 133 -7.99 14.41 2.94
CA ILE A 133 -8.08 15.86 3.17
C ILE A 133 -8.87 16.53 2.05
N VAL A 134 -8.57 16.20 0.79
CA VAL A 134 -9.26 16.73 -0.39
C VAL A 134 -10.76 16.40 -0.35
N LEU A 135 -11.11 15.14 -0.03
CA LEU A 135 -12.50 14.72 0.16
C LEU A 135 -13.19 15.50 1.27
N GLY A 136 -12.52 15.65 2.43
CA GLY A 136 -13.03 16.42 3.56
C GLY A 136 -13.42 17.84 3.15
N PHE A 137 -12.53 18.56 2.45
CA PHE A 137 -12.83 19.88 1.91
C PHE A 137 -13.99 19.88 0.91
N GLY A 138 -14.03 18.87 0.02
CA GLY A 138 -15.11 18.69 -0.94
C GLY A 138 -16.47 18.55 -0.27
N PHE A 139 -16.58 17.71 0.76
CA PHE A 139 -17.82 17.51 1.52
C PHE A 139 -18.23 18.76 2.30
N ILE A 140 -17.29 19.44 2.95
CA ILE A 140 -17.56 20.71 3.65
C ILE A 140 -18.16 21.73 2.69
N LEU A 141 -17.53 21.95 1.53
CA LEU A 141 -18.03 22.87 0.50
C LEU A 141 -19.41 22.46 -0.02
N MET A 142 -19.64 21.17 -0.22
CA MET A 142 -20.93 20.64 -0.65
C MET A 142 -22.01 20.94 0.39
N MET A 143 -21.75 20.70 1.68
CA MET A 143 -22.68 21.00 2.77
C MET A 143 -23.01 22.50 2.86
N TYR A 144 -22.00 23.37 2.77
CA TYR A 144 -22.22 24.82 2.71
C TYR A 144 -23.12 25.20 1.54
N SER A 145 -22.89 24.64 0.36
CA SER A 145 -23.69 24.94 -0.83
C SER A 145 -25.18 24.56 -0.65
N ILE A 146 -25.44 23.41 0.00
CA ILE A 146 -26.79 22.90 0.27
C ILE A 146 -27.48 23.77 1.34
N PHE A 147 -26.78 24.11 2.42
CA PHE A 147 -27.31 24.94 3.50
C PHE A 147 -27.78 26.32 2.99
N PHE A 148 -26.95 26.99 2.19
CA PHE A 148 -27.32 28.27 1.58
C PHE A 148 -28.48 28.16 0.57
N ARG A 149 -28.62 27.00 -0.11
CA ARG A 149 -29.76 26.74 -0.99
C ARG A 149 -31.05 26.59 -0.19
N LYS A 150 -31.03 25.85 0.94
CA LYS A 150 -32.18 25.66 1.84
C LYS A 150 -32.63 26.97 2.50
N GLN A 151 -31.71 27.79 3.03
CA GLN A 151 -32.06 29.09 3.62
C GLN A 151 -32.78 30.01 2.62
N LYS A 152 -32.34 30.02 1.36
CA LYS A 152 -32.94 30.89 0.33
C LYS A 152 -34.37 30.47 -0.04
N ILE A 153 -34.64 29.17 -0.07
CA ILE A 153 -35.99 28.63 -0.32
C ILE A 153 -36.92 29.04 0.83
N SER A 154 -36.48 28.86 2.08
CA SER A 154 -37.24 29.26 3.27
C SER A 154 -37.55 30.78 3.29
N ASN A 155 -36.56 31.62 2.98
CA ASN A 155 -36.76 33.07 2.90
C ASN A 155 -37.68 33.49 1.76
N LYS A 156 -37.63 32.83 0.59
CA LYS A 156 -38.59 33.07 -0.50
C LYS A 156 -40.03 32.73 -0.10
N ILE A 157 -40.23 31.64 0.63
CA ILE A 157 -41.56 31.22 1.10
C ILE A 157 -42.11 32.22 2.14
N LYS A 158 -41.28 32.68 3.08
CA LYS A 158 -41.69 33.69 4.08
C LYS A 158 -42.10 35.03 3.47
N ILE A 159 -41.39 35.51 2.44
CA ILE A 159 -41.75 36.77 1.76
C ILE A 159 -43.11 36.64 1.07
N LYS A 160 -43.38 35.48 0.45
CA LYS A 160 -44.65 35.23 -0.27
C LYS A 160 -45.86 35.11 0.67
N HIS A 161 -45.66 34.73 1.93
CA HIS A 161 -46.70 34.67 2.95
C HIS A 161 -46.98 36.02 3.63
N LYS A 162 -46.01 36.94 3.67
CA LYS A 162 -46.20 38.29 4.22
C LYS A 162 -46.86 39.28 3.25
N SER A 163 -46.97 38.93 1.96
CA SER A 163 -47.55 39.79 0.92
C SER A 163 -48.99 39.43 0.56
N LYS A 164 -49.70 38.69 1.42
CA LYS A 164 -51.13 38.40 1.36
C LYS A 164 -51.78 38.98 2.60
#